data_AF-D6WKC0-F1
#
_entry.id   AF-D6WKC0-F1
#
_cell.length_a   1.000
_cell.length_b   1.000
_cell.length_c   1.000
_cell.angle_alpha   90.00
_cell.angle_beta   90.00
_cell.angle_gamma   90.00
#
_symmetry.space_group_name_H-M   'P 1'
#
loop_
_entity.id
_entity.type
_entity.pdbx_description
1 polymer ?
#
loop_
_entity_poly.entity_id
_entity_poly.type
_entity_poly.pdbx_seq_one_letter_code
_entity_poly.pdbx_strand_id
1 'polypeptide(L)'
;MGNEMSSSAMEKHLFNLKFAVKELQRSSKRCEKEEKQEKAKTKQAIQKGNMEVARIHAENAIRQKNQSLNYLKMSARVDAVASKIQSAVMTRKVTNNMAGVVKAMDAAMKSMNLEKISNVMDKFEQQFEDLGVQTDVLENTMSQTTTTLIPQNEVDSLLHEVADEAGLELNLELPTGVEGSTIGTPSEVSQEQDELTQRLARLRQAE
;
A
#
# COMPACT_ATOMS: atom_id res chain seq x y z
N MET A 1 -6.07 22.87 36.51
CA MET A 1 -6.32 21.42 36.65
C MET A 1 -7.15 20.99 35.45
N GLY A 2 -6.46 20.59 34.38
CA GLY A 2 -7.09 20.18 33.13
C GLY A 2 -7.68 18.78 33.30
N ASN A 3 -8.92 18.63 32.88
CA ASN A 3 -9.70 17.39 32.94
C ASN A 3 -8.94 16.23 32.26
N GLU A 4 -8.19 15.46 33.03
CA GLU A 4 -7.68 14.16 32.61
C GLU A 4 -8.87 13.21 32.47
N MET A 5 -9.56 13.29 31.34
CA MET A 5 -10.44 12.21 30.93
C MET A 5 -9.57 10.95 30.84
N SER A 6 -9.72 10.05 31.80
CA SER A 6 -9.03 8.76 31.82
C SER A 6 -9.14 8.10 30.46
N SER A 7 -8.08 7.42 29.99
CA SER A 7 -8.07 6.72 28.69
C SER A 7 -9.30 5.81 28.53
N SER A 8 -9.75 5.22 29.64
CA SER A 8 -10.97 4.39 29.70
C SER A 8 -12.26 5.19 29.45
N ALA A 9 -12.35 6.44 29.94
CA ALA A 9 -13.50 7.31 29.69
C ALA A 9 -13.58 7.71 28.20
N MET A 10 -12.45 8.04 27.58
CA MET A 10 -12.40 8.40 26.15
C MET A 10 -12.78 7.22 25.26
N GLU A 11 -12.32 6.01 25.59
CA GLU A 11 -12.73 4.76 24.91
C GLU A 11 -14.22 4.47 25.07
N LYS A 12 -14.78 4.66 26.27
CA LYS A 12 -16.22 4.49 26.52
C LYS A 12 -17.05 5.49 25.71
N HIS A 13 -16.63 6.75 25.65
CA HIS A 13 -17.29 7.77 24.83
C HIS A 13 -17.18 7.46 23.33
N LEU A 14 -16.03 6.97 22.87
CA LEU A 14 -15.86 6.50 21.49
C LEU A 14 -16.83 5.36 21.15
N PHE A 15 -16.98 4.38 22.06
CA PHE A 15 -17.93 3.29 21.89
C PHE A 15 -19.37 3.81 21.79
N ASN A 16 -19.78 4.69 22.72
CA ASN A 16 -21.12 5.27 22.71
C ASN A 16 -21.40 6.07 21.42
N LEU A 17 -20.41 6.80 20.91
CA LEU A 17 -20.54 7.54 19.65
C LEU A 17 -20.70 6.59 18.46
N LYS A 18 -19.87 5.54 18.35
CA LYS A 18 -20.01 4.53 17.28
C LYS A 18 -21.35 3.79 17.36
N PHE A 19 -21.84 3.53 18.57
CA PHE A 19 -23.15 2.94 18.77
C PHE A 19 -24.26 3.89 18.29
N ALA A 20 -24.20 5.16 18.68
CA ALA A 20 -25.14 6.19 18.24
C ALA A 20 -25.13 6.36 16.71
N VAL A 21 -23.97 6.28 16.04
CA VAL A 21 -23.88 6.29 14.57
C VAL A 21 -24.69 5.15 13.96
N LYS A 22 -24.51 3.91 14.45
CA LYS A 22 -25.27 2.76 13.98
C LYS A 22 -26.77 2.90 14.26
N GLU A 23 -27.13 3.44 15.41
CA GLU A 23 -28.53 3.69 15.77
C GLU A 23 -29.17 4.71 14.82
N LEU A 24 -28.50 5.82 14.54
CA LEU A 24 -28.95 6.84 13.60
C LEU A 24 -29.08 6.31 12.16
N GLN A 25 -28.13 5.49 11.71
CA GLN A 25 -28.21 4.81 10.42
C GLN A 25 -29.41 3.84 10.35
N ARG A 26 -29.70 3.13 11.45
CA ARG A 26 -30.87 2.24 11.53
C ARG A 26 -32.17 3.03 11.50
N SER A 27 -32.24 4.15 12.22
CA SER A 27 -33.38 5.06 12.21
C SER A 27 -33.61 5.70 10.84
N SER A 28 -32.54 6.09 10.13
CA SER A 28 -32.62 6.55 8.73
C SER A 28 -33.22 5.47 7.81
N LYS A 29 -32.71 4.23 7.85
CA LYS A 29 -33.27 3.11 7.07
C LYS A 29 -34.72 2.79 7.42
N ARG A 30 -35.10 2.94 8.70
CA ARG A 30 -36.49 2.78 9.14
C ARG A 30 -37.40 3.85 8.52
N CYS A 31 -37.00 5.11 8.56
CA CYS A 31 -37.73 6.21 7.91
C CYS A 31 -37.86 5.99 6.39
N GLU A 32 -36.84 5.46 5.70
CA GLU A 32 -36.95 5.11 4.27
C GLU A 32 -37.96 4.00 4.00
N LYS A 33 -38.03 3.00 4.88
CA LYS A 33 -39.03 1.93 4.77
C LYS A 33 -40.44 2.48 4.95
N GLU A 34 -40.63 3.34 5.95
CA GLU A 34 -41.90 4.01 6.20
C GLU A 34 -42.27 4.95 5.05
N GLU A 35 -41.31 5.66 4.44
CA GLU A 35 -41.52 6.50 3.25
C GLU A 35 -42.06 5.68 2.05
N LYS A 36 -41.48 4.50 1.80
CA LYS A 36 -41.95 3.59 0.75
C LYS A 36 -43.37 3.08 1.02
N GLN A 37 -43.69 2.79 2.29
CA GLN A 37 -45.03 2.37 2.68
C GLN A 37 -46.07 3.48 2.49
N GLU A 38 -45.75 4.71 2.91
CA GLU A 38 -46.64 5.86 2.74
C GLU A 38 -46.85 6.18 1.25
N LYS A 39 -45.81 6.10 0.41
CA LYS A 39 -45.97 6.20 -1.06
C LYS A 39 -46.90 5.15 -1.63
N ALA A 40 -46.82 3.90 -1.16
CA ALA A 40 -47.74 2.84 -1.60
C ALA A 40 -49.18 3.15 -1.20
N LYS A 41 -49.41 3.64 0.02
CA LYS A 41 -50.74 4.09 0.48
C LYS A 41 -51.24 5.28 -0.33
N THR A 42 -50.39 6.25 -0.67
CA THR A 42 -50.75 7.37 -1.56
C THR A 42 -51.25 6.86 -2.91
N LYS A 43 -50.54 5.90 -3.54
CA LYS A 43 -50.98 5.31 -4.82
C LYS A 43 -52.35 4.64 -4.69
N GLN A 44 -52.57 3.88 -3.62
CA GLN A 44 -53.87 3.24 -3.36
C GLN A 44 -54.99 4.26 -3.10
N ALA A 45 -54.72 5.34 -2.38
CA ALA A 45 -55.69 6.40 -2.12
C ALA A 45 -56.08 7.16 -3.40
N ILE A 46 -55.13 7.39 -4.31
CA ILE A 46 -55.39 7.98 -5.63
C ILE A 46 -56.27 7.06 -6.47
N GLN A 47 -55.98 5.75 -6.51
CA GLN A 47 -56.81 4.77 -7.24
C GLN A 47 -58.25 4.72 -6.73
N LYS A 48 -58.47 4.95 -5.43
CA LYS A 48 -59.79 5.01 -4.80
C LYS A 48 -60.51 6.35 -4.99
N GLY A 49 -59.87 7.35 -5.63
CA GLY A 49 -60.45 8.68 -5.85
C GLY A 49 -60.41 9.63 -4.65
N ASN A 50 -59.80 9.22 -3.52
CA ASN A 50 -59.75 10.03 -2.30
C ASN A 50 -58.50 10.93 -2.28
N MET A 51 -58.59 12.09 -2.94
CA MET A 51 -57.47 13.04 -3.04
C MET A 51 -57.03 13.64 -1.70
N GLU A 52 -57.93 13.90 -0.75
CA GLU A 52 -57.55 14.42 0.58
C GLU A 52 -56.67 13.44 1.35
N VAL A 53 -57.06 12.15 1.38
CA VAL A 53 -56.29 11.08 2.03
C VAL A 53 -54.95 10.87 1.32
N ALA A 54 -54.93 10.94 -0.01
CA ALA A 54 -53.69 10.86 -0.78
C ALA A 54 -52.71 12.00 -0.44
N ARG A 55 -53.22 13.22 -0.23
CA ARG A 55 -52.42 14.39 0.15
C ARG A 55 -51.75 14.21 1.51
N ILE A 56 -52.49 13.71 2.51
CA ILE A 56 -51.94 13.44 3.85
C ILE A 56 -50.83 12.38 3.80
N HIS A 57 -51.05 11.27 3.08
CA HIS A 57 -50.01 10.24 2.93
C HIS A 57 -48.79 10.75 2.14
N ALA A 58 -48.99 11.60 1.14
CA ALA A 58 -47.90 12.22 0.39
C ALA A 58 -47.05 13.16 1.27
N GLU A 59 -47.69 13.98 2.11
CA GLU A 59 -47.00 14.83 3.07
C GLU A 59 -46.21 13.99 4.09
N ASN A 60 -46.81 12.93 4.62
CA ASN A 60 -46.12 11.99 5.50
C ASN A 60 -44.90 11.36 4.83
N ALA A 61 -44.99 10.96 3.56
CA ALA A 61 -43.87 10.42 2.81
C ALA A 61 -42.73 11.44 2.66
N ILE A 62 -43.04 12.70 2.32
CA ILE A 62 -42.04 13.76 2.21
C ILE A 62 -41.38 14.02 3.57
N ARG A 63 -42.16 14.04 4.66
CA ARG A 63 -41.63 14.19 6.01
C ARG A 63 -40.67 13.06 6.37
N GLN A 64 -41.03 11.80 6.11
CA GLN A 64 -40.14 10.66 6.39
C GLN A 64 -38.88 10.67 5.52
N LYS A 65 -38.96 11.11 4.27
CA LYS A 65 -37.79 11.33 3.41
C LYS A 65 -36.83 12.35 4.02
N ASN A 66 -37.36 13.50 4.44
CA ASN A 66 -36.56 14.56 5.05
C ASN A 66 -35.95 14.12 6.40
N GLN A 67 -36.71 13.39 7.22
CA GLN A 67 -36.20 12.82 8.47
C GLN A 67 -35.08 11.81 8.22
N SER A 68 -35.23 10.91 7.23
CA SER A 68 -34.16 9.97 6.86
C SER A 68 -32.88 10.72 6.48
N LEU A 69 -32.98 11.71 5.60
CA LEU A 69 -31.82 12.52 5.18
C LEU A 69 -31.18 13.24 6.37
N ASN A 70 -31.97 13.75 7.31
CA ASN A 70 -31.44 14.39 8.50
C ASN A 70 -30.70 13.40 9.42
N TYR A 71 -31.27 12.22 9.66
CA TYR A 71 -30.60 11.15 10.42
C TYR A 71 -29.32 10.69 9.75
N LEU A 72 -29.31 10.55 8.42
CA LEU A 72 -28.12 10.17 7.66
C LEU A 72 -27.03 11.24 7.79
N LYS A 73 -27.38 12.53 7.59
CA LYS A 73 -26.44 13.65 7.79
C LYS A 73 -25.89 13.70 9.21
N MET A 74 -26.74 13.51 10.21
CA MET A 74 -26.33 13.49 11.60
C MET A 74 -25.40 12.30 11.89
N SER A 75 -25.71 11.11 11.35
CA SER A 75 -24.86 9.94 11.48
C SER A 75 -23.46 10.18 10.90
N ALA A 76 -23.36 10.79 9.72
CA ALA A 76 -22.08 11.11 9.09
C ALA A 76 -21.26 12.11 9.90
N ARG A 77 -21.91 13.13 10.48
CA ARG A 77 -21.25 14.11 11.36
C ARG A 77 -20.73 13.46 12.64
N VAL A 78 -21.54 12.61 13.28
CA VAL A 78 -21.13 11.90 14.50
C VAL A 78 -20.00 10.91 14.20
N ASP A 79 -20.05 10.23 13.06
CA ASP A 79 -19.00 9.28 12.63
C ASP A 79 -17.66 9.97 12.35
N ALA A 80 -17.69 11.15 11.74
CA ALA A 80 -16.49 11.97 11.57
C ALA A 80 -15.87 12.37 12.92
N VAL A 81 -16.70 12.73 13.92
CA VAL A 81 -16.23 13.04 15.28
C VAL A 81 -15.68 11.78 15.97
N ALA A 82 -16.37 10.66 15.86
CA ALA A 82 -15.93 9.38 16.41
C ALA A 82 -14.58 8.95 15.82
N SER A 83 -14.39 9.14 14.52
CA SER A 83 -13.12 8.83 13.83
C SER A 83 -11.97 9.70 14.35
N LYS A 84 -12.20 11.01 14.54
CA LYS A 84 -11.19 11.91 15.14
C LYS A 84 -10.82 11.49 16.57
N ILE A 85 -11.81 11.11 17.38
CA ILE A 85 -11.58 10.63 18.75
C ILE A 85 -10.82 9.31 18.73
N GLN A 86 -11.14 8.38 17.83
CA GLN A 86 -10.39 7.14 17.68
C GLN A 86 -8.92 7.39 17.36
N SER A 87 -8.63 8.29 16.42
CA SER A 87 -7.25 8.69 16.12
C SER A 87 -6.57 9.27 17.35
N ALA A 88 -7.23 10.17 18.09
CA ALA A 88 -6.67 10.75 19.32
C ALA A 88 -6.39 9.69 20.40
N VAL A 89 -7.28 8.71 20.60
CA VAL A 89 -7.07 7.58 21.51
C VAL A 89 -5.87 6.75 21.08
N MET A 90 -5.75 6.44 19.78
CA MET A 90 -4.63 5.67 19.26
C MET A 90 -3.30 6.41 19.41
N THR A 91 -3.25 7.69 19.03
CA THR A 91 -2.07 8.54 19.22
C THR A 91 -1.66 8.56 20.69
N ARG A 92 -2.62 8.72 21.61
CA ARG A 92 -2.34 8.70 23.06
C ARG A 92 -1.78 7.36 23.53
N LYS A 93 -2.31 6.23 23.04
CA LYS A 93 -1.77 4.89 23.36
C LYS A 93 -0.33 4.74 22.86
N VAL A 94 -0.05 5.15 21.63
CA VAL A 94 1.30 5.13 21.07
C VAL A 94 2.23 6.01 21.89
N THR A 95 1.84 7.24 22.24
CA THR A 95 2.64 8.13 23.09
C THR A 95 2.92 7.52 24.46
N ASN A 96 1.93 6.90 25.10
CA ASN A 96 2.13 6.23 26.40
C ASN A 96 3.08 5.04 26.29
N ASN A 97 2.94 4.22 25.25
CA ASN A 97 3.83 3.09 25.00
C ASN A 97 5.26 3.57 24.72
N MET A 98 5.43 4.61 23.89
CA MET A 98 6.73 5.22 23.62
C MET A 98 7.36 5.79 24.89
N ALA A 99 6.59 6.44 25.76
CA ALA A 99 7.10 6.92 27.05
C ALA A 99 7.61 5.77 27.94
N GLY A 100 6.91 4.64 27.96
CA GLY A 100 7.36 3.43 28.63
C GLY A 100 8.65 2.86 28.04
N VAL A 101 8.75 2.79 26.71
CA VAL A 101 9.95 2.32 26.00
C VAL A 101 11.13 3.24 26.24
N VAL A 102 10.96 4.56 26.15
CA VAL A 102 12.02 5.55 26.41
C VAL A 102 12.52 5.42 27.85
N LYS A 103 11.62 5.23 28.81
CA LYS A 103 12.01 5.01 30.22
C LYS A 103 12.77 3.70 30.42
N ALA A 104 12.36 2.62 29.74
CA ALA A 104 13.07 1.34 29.77
C ALA A 104 14.44 1.44 29.09
N MET A 105 14.53 2.17 27.99
CA MET A 105 15.78 2.45 27.27
C MET A 105 16.71 3.31 28.12
N ASP A 106 16.21 4.34 28.80
CA ASP A 106 17.00 5.17 29.73
C ASP A 106 17.56 4.32 30.88
N ALA A 107 16.75 3.44 31.48
CA ALA A 107 17.20 2.49 32.50
C ALA A 107 18.24 1.49 31.96
N ALA A 108 18.04 0.97 30.75
CA ALA A 108 18.97 0.06 30.09
C ALA A 108 20.30 0.74 29.78
N MET A 109 20.29 1.94 29.20
CA MET A 109 21.50 2.75 28.94
C MET A 109 22.25 3.07 30.24
N LYS A 110 21.55 3.32 31.34
CA LYS A 110 22.16 3.54 32.66
C LYS A 110 22.86 2.29 33.22
N SER A 111 22.42 1.10 32.81
CA SER A 111 23.04 -0.19 33.15
C SER A 111 24.11 -0.64 32.14
N MET A 112 24.14 -0.04 30.95
CA MET A 112 25.07 -0.35 29.87
C MET A 112 26.34 0.50 30.05
N ASN A 113 27.33 -0.08 30.72
CA ASN A 113 28.62 0.58 30.94
C ASN A 113 29.32 0.80 29.58
N LEU A 114 29.73 2.04 29.29
CA LEU A 114 30.41 2.44 28.03
C LEU A 114 31.59 1.51 27.69
N GLU A 115 32.28 1.00 28.71
CA GLU A 115 33.39 0.06 28.59
C GLU A 115 32.98 -1.30 27.98
N LYS A 116 31.76 -1.78 28.25
CA LYS A 116 31.23 -3.01 27.64
C LYS A 116 30.79 -2.78 26.20
N ILE A 117 30.31 -1.59 25.87
CA ILE A 117 29.95 -1.23 24.49
C ILE A 117 31.20 -1.13 23.62
N SER A 118 32.27 -0.50 24.12
CA SER A 118 33.56 -0.46 23.42
C SER A 118 34.08 -1.87 23.12
N ASN A 119 34.11 -2.75 24.14
CA ASN A 119 34.57 -4.13 23.97
C ASN A 119 33.69 -4.98 23.02
N VAL A 120 32.40 -4.68 22.91
CA VAL A 120 31.49 -5.36 21.97
C VAL A 120 31.67 -4.82 20.55
N MET A 121 31.93 -3.52 20.39
CA MET A 121 32.25 -2.92 19.08
C MET A 121 33.59 -3.41 18.53
N ASP A 122 34.62 -3.50 19.37
CA ASP A 122 35.92 -4.05 18.95
C ASP A 122 35.78 -5.52 18.49
N LYS A 123 34.96 -6.33 19.18
CA LYS A 123 34.67 -7.71 18.77
C LYS A 123 33.79 -7.80 17.52
N PHE A 124 32.89 -6.84 17.31
CA PHE A 124 32.05 -6.78 16.12
C PHE A 124 32.88 -6.46 14.89
N GLU A 125 33.79 -5.49 14.98
CA GLU A 125 34.72 -5.13 13.91
C GLU A 125 35.59 -6.34 13.51
N GLN A 126 36.13 -7.06 14.49
CA GLN A 126 36.88 -8.31 14.26
C GLN A 126 36.06 -9.38 13.54
N GLN A 127 34.80 -9.60 13.97
CA GLN A 127 33.92 -10.59 13.32
C GLN A 127 33.45 -10.16 11.92
N PHE A 128 33.31 -8.85 11.67
CA PHE A 128 32.92 -8.34 10.37
C PHE A 128 34.07 -8.40 9.36
N GLU A 129 35.30 -8.16 9.82
CA GLU A 129 36.51 -8.36 9.03
C GLU A 129 36.70 -9.84 8.66
N ASP A 130 36.52 -10.75 9.62
CA ASP A 130 36.57 -12.20 9.39
C ASP A 130 35.47 -12.65 8.39
N LEU A 131 34.26 -12.09 8.47
CA LEU A 131 33.18 -12.38 7.53
C LEU A 131 33.50 -11.88 6.12
N GLY A 132 34.11 -10.70 5.99
CA GLY A 132 34.58 -10.17 4.71
C GLY A 132 35.60 -11.11 4.07
N VAL A 133 36.61 -11.53 4.82
CA VAL A 133 37.63 -12.49 4.35
C VAL A 133 37.00 -13.85 4.00
N GLN A 134 36.04 -14.33 4.78
CA GLN A 134 35.37 -15.60 4.51
C GLN A 134 34.49 -15.53 3.26
N THR A 135 33.84 -14.39 3.02
CA THR A 135 33.02 -14.16 1.82
C THR A 135 33.90 -14.04 0.59
N ASP A 136 35.02 -13.33 0.65
CA ASP A 136 35.97 -13.21 -0.45
C ASP A 136 36.60 -14.57 -0.83
N VAL A 137 36.90 -15.42 0.17
CA VAL A 137 37.41 -16.79 -0.07
C VAL A 137 36.31 -17.68 -0.66
N LEU A 138 35.07 -17.56 -0.18
CA LEU A 138 33.92 -18.30 -0.71
C LEU A 138 33.60 -17.86 -2.14
N GLU A 139 33.59 -16.57 -2.44
CA GLU A 139 33.33 -16.01 -3.77
C GLU A 139 34.42 -16.41 -4.77
N ASN A 140 35.69 -16.40 -4.37
CA ASN A 140 36.77 -16.91 -5.22
C ASN A 140 36.64 -18.42 -5.50
N THR A 141 36.27 -19.21 -4.49
CA THR A 141 36.09 -20.67 -4.63
C THR A 141 34.86 -21.01 -5.46
N MET A 142 33.75 -20.29 -5.26
CA MET A 142 32.51 -20.45 -6.02
C MET A 142 32.65 -19.91 -7.45
N SER A 143 33.35 -18.80 -7.69
CA SER A 143 33.59 -18.28 -9.04
C SER A 143 34.42 -19.24 -9.90
N GLN A 144 35.44 -19.88 -9.33
CA GLN A 144 36.19 -20.94 -10.02
C GLN A 144 35.33 -22.18 -10.33
N THR A 145 34.39 -22.52 -9.43
CA THR A 145 33.49 -23.67 -9.61
C THR A 145 32.37 -23.37 -10.63
N THR A 146 31.76 -22.19 -10.56
CA THR A 146 30.64 -21.75 -11.41
C THR A 146 31.08 -21.45 -12.83
N THR A 147 32.29 -20.91 -13.05
CA THR A 147 32.87 -20.71 -14.41
C THR A 147 32.95 -22.03 -15.19
N THR A 148 33.08 -23.16 -14.51
CA THR A 148 33.11 -24.49 -15.12
C THR A 148 31.71 -25.03 -15.46
N LEU A 149 30.68 -24.60 -14.74
CA LEU A 149 29.30 -25.09 -14.86
C LEU A 149 28.41 -24.20 -15.75
N ILE A 150 28.73 -22.92 -15.87
CA ILE A 150 27.97 -21.95 -16.66
C ILE A 150 28.93 -21.33 -17.69
N PRO A 151 29.04 -21.91 -18.90
CA PRO A 151 29.88 -21.35 -19.94
C PRO A 151 29.33 -19.99 -20.39
N GLN A 152 30.18 -18.97 -20.43
CA GLN A 152 29.82 -17.59 -20.75
C GLN A 152 29.01 -17.44 -22.06
N ASN A 153 29.27 -18.32 -23.04
CA ASN A 153 28.56 -18.33 -24.32
C ASN A 153 27.04 -18.61 -24.19
N GLU A 154 26.65 -19.49 -23.26
CA GLU A 154 25.23 -19.80 -23.02
C GLU A 154 24.51 -18.63 -22.33
N VAL A 155 25.21 -17.86 -21.50
CA VAL A 155 24.68 -16.66 -20.84
C VAL A 155 24.49 -15.53 -21.85
N ASP A 156 25.46 -15.31 -22.74
CA ASP A 156 25.38 -14.30 -23.79
C ASP A 156 24.24 -14.62 -24.79
N SER A 157 24.05 -15.90 -25.12
CA SER A 157 22.95 -16.33 -25.99
C SER A 157 21.58 -16.08 -25.33
N LEU A 158 21.43 -16.39 -24.05
CA LEU A 158 20.19 -16.15 -23.31
C LEU A 158 19.92 -14.64 -23.14
N LEU A 159 20.95 -13.84 -22.92
CA LEU A 159 20.82 -12.39 -22.82
C LEU A 159 20.34 -11.78 -24.14
N HIS A 160 20.82 -12.31 -25.27
CA HIS A 160 20.37 -11.87 -26.60
C HIS A 160 18.93 -12.28 -26.88
N GLU A 161 18.53 -13.50 -26.51
CA GLU A 161 17.15 -14.01 -26.64
C GLU A 161 16.17 -13.16 -25.82
N VAL A 162 16.51 -12.85 -24.56
CA VAL A 162 15.67 -12.00 -23.70
C VAL A 162 15.65 -10.55 -24.16
N ALA A 163 16.75 -10.04 -24.72
CA ALA A 163 16.79 -8.70 -25.32
C ALA A 163 15.91 -8.61 -26.56
N ASP A 164 15.87 -9.66 -27.39
CA ASP A 164 15.00 -9.74 -28.56
C ASP A 164 13.52 -9.86 -28.15
N GLU A 165 13.20 -10.65 -27.11
CA GLU A 165 11.84 -10.73 -26.54
C GLU A 165 11.37 -9.38 -25.98
N ALA A 166 12.22 -8.69 -25.21
CA ALA A 166 11.90 -7.36 -24.67
C ALA A 166 11.79 -6.29 -25.78
N GLY A 167 12.60 -6.39 -26.84
CA GLY A 167 12.50 -5.53 -28.03
C GLY A 167 11.24 -5.76 -28.85
N LEU A 168 10.73 -7.00 -28.88
CA LEU A 168 9.45 -7.37 -29.50
C LEU A 168 8.25 -6.92 -28.67
N GLU A 169 8.30 -6.99 -27.33
CA GLU A 169 7.25 -6.49 -26.45
C GLU A 169 7.09 -4.96 -26.54
N LEU A 170 8.19 -4.21 -26.62
CA LEU A 170 8.15 -2.75 -26.78
C LEU A 170 7.52 -2.32 -28.12
N ASN A 171 7.61 -3.16 -29.15
CA ASN A 171 7.04 -2.91 -30.48
C ASN A 171 5.56 -3.35 -30.58
N LEU A 172 5.09 -4.20 -29.66
CA LEU A 172 3.70 -4.66 -29.59
C LEU A 172 2.78 -3.70 -28.82
N GLU A 173 3.34 -2.85 -27.96
CA GLU A 173 2.60 -1.93 -27.08
C GLU A 173 2.32 -0.54 -27.68
N LEU A 174 2.75 -0.28 -28.93
CA LEU A 174 2.34 0.91 -29.68
C LEU A 174 1.21 0.58 -30.69
N PRO A 175 0.05 1.28 -30.64
CA PRO A 175 -1.03 1.05 -31.58
C PRO A 175 -0.64 1.49 -33.00
N THR A 176 -0.95 0.64 -33.96
CA THR A 176 -0.75 0.85 -35.40
C THR A 176 -1.32 2.19 -35.88
N GLY A 177 -0.44 3.07 -36.35
CA GLY A 177 -0.81 4.13 -37.29
C GLY A 177 -0.01 5.43 -37.12
N VAL A 178 1.12 5.57 -37.82
CA VAL A 178 1.31 6.42 -39.01
C VAL A 178 2.74 6.26 -39.53
N GLU A 179 2.87 6.17 -40.85
CA GLU A 179 4.13 6.03 -41.57
C GLU A 179 5.05 7.25 -41.40
N GLY A 180 6.35 6.98 -41.31
CA GLY A 180 7.39 7.85 -41.86
C GLY A 180 8.24 8.67 -40.88
N SER A 181 9.30 8.07 -40.33
CA SER A 181 10.64 8.66 -40.41
C SER A 181 11.72 7.62 -40.09
N THR A 182 12.71 7.54 -40.98
CA THR A 182 13.87 6.66 -40.99
C THR A 182 14.77 6.79 -39.75
N ILE A 183 15.07 5.66 -39.07
CA ILE A 183 16.21 5.35 -38.18
C ILE A 183 16.12 3.82 -37.98
N GLY A 184 17.09 2.93 -38.17
CA GLY A 184 18.47 2.96 -38.60
C GLY A 184 18.90 1.47 -38.71
N THR A 185 19.56 1.14 -39.82
CA THR A 185 20.42 -0.04 -40.09
C THR A 185 20.68 -1.07 -38.98
N PRO A 186 20.42 -2.39 -39.19
CA PRO A 186 20.97 -3.47 -38.38
C PRO A 186 22.35 -3.92 -38.89
N SER A 187 23.28 -2.99 -39.15
CA SER A 187 24.53 -3.34 -39.86
C SER A 187 25.84 -2.95 -39.21
N GLU A 188 25.88 -2.13 -38.15
CA GLU A 188 27.18 -1.77 -37.55
C GLU A 188 27.64 -2.76 -36.46
N VAL A 189 26.76 -3.20 -35.55
CA VAL A 189 27.15 -4.12 -34.46
C VAL A 189 27.54 -5.51 -34.97
N SER A 190 26.82 -6.02 -35.98
CA SER A 190 27.12 -7.33 -36.58
C SER A 190 28.40 -7.30 -37.43
N GLN A 191 28.72 -6.15 -38.04
CA GLN A 191 29.95 -5.99 -38.82
C GLN A 191 31.18 -5.83 -37.91
N GLU A 192 31.07 -5.11 -36.79
CA GLU A 192 32.17 -4.96 -35.82
C GLU A 192 32.53 -6.28 -35.14
N GLN A 193 31.52 -7.12 -34.81
CA GLN A 193 31.76 -8.45 -34.24
C GLN A 193 32.44 -9.42 -35.22
N ASP A 194 32.04 -9.41 -36.49
CA ASP A 194 32.68 -10.21 -37.54
C ASP A 194 34.12 -9.73 -37.80
N GLU A 195 34.38 -8.42 -37.80
CA GLU A 195 35.70 -7.84 -38.05
C GLU A 195 36.69 -8.10 -36.89
N LEU A 196 36.22 -8.03 -35.64
CA LEU A 196 37.01 -8.39 -34.44
C LEU A 196 37.34 -9.88 -34.41
N THR A 197 36.37 -10.75 -34.76
CA THR A 197 36.57 -12.21 -34.84
C THR A 197 37.60 -12.55 -35.92
N GLN A 198 37.55 -11.86 -37.05
CA GLN A 198 38.49 -12.05 -38.13
C GLN A 198 39.90 -11.49 -37.81
N ARG A 199 40.00 -10.40 -37.04
CA ARG A 199 41.27 -9.90 -36.49
C ARG A 199 41.89 -10.87 -35.49
N LEU A 200 41.11 -11.41 -34.57
CA LEU A 200 41.57 -12.41 -33.59
C LEU A 200 42.03 -13.70 -34.28
N ALA A 201 41.32 -14.15 -35.33
CA ALA A 201 41.72 -15.31 -36.12
C ALA A 201 43.04 -15.08 -36.87
N ARG A 202 43.24 -13.90 -37.46
CA ARG A 202 44.51 -13.53 -38.11
C ARG A 202 45.67 -13.43 -37.12
N LEU A 203 45.43 -12.92 -35.92
CA LEU A 203 46.46 -12.80 -34.88
C LEU A 203 46.87 -14.16 -34.31
N ARG A 204 45.93 -15.12 -34.22
CA ARG A 204 46.22 -16.52 -33.86
C ARG A 204 46.94 -17.32 -34.95
N GLN A 205 46.85 -16.91 -36.20
CA GLN A 205 47.59 -17.52 -37.32
C GLN A 205 48.97 -16.87 -37.54
N ALA A 206 49.26 -15.77 -36.85
CA ALA A 206 50.51 -15.02 -36.96
C ALA A 206 51.52 -15.35 -35.84
N GLU A 207 51.22 -16.32 -34.98
CA GLU A 207 52.17 -16.99 -34.08
C GLU A 207 52.58 -18.35 -34.63
#